data_AF-A0A7S0YMK8-F1
#
_entry.id   AF-A0A7S0YMK8-F1
#
_cell.length_a   1.000
_cell.length_b   1.000
_cell.length_c   1.000
_cell.angle_alpha   90.00
_cell.angle_beta   90.00
_cell.angle_gamma   90.00
#
_symmetry.space_group_name_H-M   'P 1'
#
loop_
_entity.id
_entity.type
_entity.pdbx_description
1 polymer ?
#
loop_
_entity_poly.entity_id
_entity_poly.type
_entity_poly.pdbx_seq_one_letter_code
_entity_poly.pdbx_strand_id
1 'polypeptide(L)'
;GTLIVRQINTMALCNFVGKAFEKYFYDFSAYEKFGLNKVISSKGQYIALRHVFFVMVGVNTLLSVNFPFNPPFPTIGMCPAGWEGTWVCQADKTKALEMYKEWKKSN
;
A
#
# COMPACT_ATOMS: atom_id res chain seq x y z
N GLY A 1 10.82 -3.94 -40.95
CA GLY A 1 9.82 -2.90 -40.61
C GLY A 1 9.41 -2.95 -39.15
N THR A 2 8.77 -4.04 -38.71
CA THR A 2 8.09 -4.15 -37.41
C THR A 2 9.00 -4.02 -36.17
N LEU A 3 10.25 -4.47 -36.25
CA LEU A 3 11.19 -4.45 -35.12
C LEU A 3 11.71 -3.04 -34.83
N ILE A 4 11.93 -2.23 -35.88
CA ILE A 4 12.36 -0.83 -35.78
C ILE A 4 11.23 0.04 -35.22
N VAL A 5 9.99 -0.17 -35.66
CA VAL A 5 8.81 0.55 -35.13
C VAL A 5 8.61 0.26 -33.63
N ARG A 6 8.80 -0.99 -33.19
CA ARG A 6 8.75 -1.33 -31.76
C ARG A 6 9.84 -0.62 -30.96
N GLN A 7 11.08 -0.58 -31.46
CA GLN A 7 12.18 0.14 -30.78
C GLN A 7 11.92 1.66 -30.70
N ILE A 8 11.41 2.27 -31.76
CA ILE A 8 11.06 3.71 -31.77
C ILE A 8 9.96 4.01 -30.75
N ASN A 9 8.92 3.17 -30.68
CA ASN A 9 7.84 3.34 -29.71
C ASN A 9 8.32 3.18 -28.26
N THR A 10 9.22 2.23 -27.98
CA THR A 10 9.81 2.07 -26.65
C THR A 10 10.67 3.28 -26.27
N MET A 11 11.49 3.80 -27.18
CA MET A 11 12.32 5.00 -26.93
C MET A 11 11.46 6.25 -26.68
N ALA A 12 10.39 6.43 -27.45
CA ALA A 12 9.45 7.53 -27.26
C ALA A 12 8.72 7.43 -25.91
N LEU A 13 8.33 6.22 -25.50
CA LEU A 13 7.71 5.97 -24.18
C LEU A 13 8.68 6.26 -23.03
N CYS A 14 9.92 5.77 -23.11
CA CYS A 14 10.95 6.04 -22.10
C CYS A 14 11.22 7.55 -21.97
N ASN A 15 11.31 8.27 -23.09
CA ASN A 15 11.50 9.72 -23.09
C ASN A 15 10.31 10.47 -22.48
N PHE A 16 9.08 10.02 -22.75
CA PHE A 16 7.88 10.60 -22.14
C PHE A 16 7.85 10.38 -20.63
N VAL A 17 8.06 9.13 -20.18
CA VAL A 17 8.06 8.79 -18.75
C VAL A 17 9.17 9.52 -18.02
N GLY A 18 10.37 9.61 -18.60
CA GLY A 18 11.49 10.36 -18.03
C GLY A 18 11.16 11.83 -17.81
N LYS A 19 10.64 12.52 -18.84
CA LYS A 19 10.23 13.94 -18.74
C LYS A 19 9.08 14.16 -17.76
N ALA A 20 8.11 13.24 -17.70
CA ALA A 20 7.01 13.33 -16.76
C ALA A 20 7.48 13.13 -15.32
N PHE A 21 8.38 12.17 -15.08
CA PHE A 21 8.96 11.91 -13.77
C PHE A 21 9.84 13.06 -13.30
N GLU A 22 10.64 13.66 -14.18
CA GLU A 22 11.46 14.84 -13.87
C GLU A 22 10.60 16.00 -13.35
N LYS A 23 9.51 16.31 -14.06
CA LYS A 23 8.53 17.33 -13.61
C LYS A 23 7.87 16.96 -12.29
N TYR A 24 7.51 15.69 -12.11
CA TYR A 24 6.90 15.23 -10.87
C TYR A 24 7.89 15.29 -9.69
N PHE A 25 9.17 15.03 -9.92
CA PHE A 25 10.17 14.96 -8.87
C PHE A 25 10.70 16.34 -8.45
N TYR A 26 10.94 17.24 -9.42
CA TYR A 26 11.54 18.55 -9.14
C TYR A 26 10.50 19.69 -9.12
N ASP A 27 9.60 19.75 -10.10
CA ASP A 27 8.68 20.89 -10.23
C ASP A 27 7.44 20.74 -9.33
N PHE A 28 6.97 19.52 -9.14
CA PHE A 28 5.80 19.25 -8.31
C PHE A 28 6.19 19.11 -6.83
N SER A 29 5.80 20.11 -6.04
CA SER A 29 5.90 20.06 -4.58
C SER A 29 4.52 20.18 -3.94
N ALA A 30 4.03 19.06 -3.40
CA ALA A 30 2.81 19.04 -2.59
C ALA A 30 2.92 19.91 -1.33
N TYR A 31 4.14 20.05 -0.78
CA TYR A 31 4.40 20.90 0.38
C TYR A 31 4.02 22.37 0.14
N GLU A 32 4.40 22.91 -1.03
CA GLU A 32 4.05 24.27 -1.42
C GLU A 32 2.60 24.34 -1.94
N LYS A 33 2.21 23.41 -2.81
CA LYS A 33 0.89 23.43 -3.48
C LYS A 33 -0.28 23.37 -2.49
N PHE A 34 -0.16 22.58 -1.42
CA PHE A 34 -1.20 22.45 -0.40
C PHE A 34 -0.99 23.38 0.79
N GLY A 35 -0.02 24.30 0.74
CA GLY A 35 0.26 25.24 1.84
C GLY A 35 0.66 24.54 3.14
N LEU A 36 1.33 23.39 3.06
CA LEU A 36 1.73 22.61 4.24
C LEU A 36 2.81 23.33 5.05
N ASN A 37 3.46 24.34 4.47
CA ASN A 37 4.34 25.27 5.17
C ASN A 37 3.67 26.04 6.32
N LYS A 38 2.33 26.11 6.36
CA LYS A 38 1.58 26.72 7.48
C LYS A 38 1.43 25.80 8.69
N VAL A 39 1.60 24.50 8.49
CA VAL A 39 1.34 23.46 9.51
C VAL A 39 2.63 22.74 9.91
N ILE A 40 3.55 22.58 8.96
CA ILE A 40 4.81 21.88 9.14
C ILE A 40 5.94 22.91 9.02
N SER A 41 6.73 23.01 10.07
CA SER A 41 7.74 24.06 10.25
C SER A 41 8.90 23.99 9.25
N SER A 42 9.24 22.81 8.72
CA SER A 42 10.32 22.68 7.74
C SER A 42 10.09 21.61 6.68
N LYS A 43 10.73 21.76 5.52
CA LYS A 43 10.73 20.75 4.46
C LYS A 43 11.31 19.41 4.94
N GLY A 44 12.30 19.42 5.82
CA GLY A 44 12.87 18.22 6.42
C GLY A 44 11.84 17.45 7.26
N GLN A 45 11.08 18.16 8.11
CA GLN A 45 9.99 17.55 8.88
C GLN A 45 8.87 17.03 7.96
N TYR A 46 8.54 17.75 6.89
CA TYR A 46 7.57 17.27 5.91
C TYR A 46 8.01 15.96 5.26
N ILE A 47 9.27 15.82 4.87
CA ILE A 47 9.80 14.57 4.28
C ILE A 47 9.72 13.42 5.29
N ALA A 48 10.08 13.66 6.56
CA ALA A 48 9.97 12.65 7.61
C ALA A 48 8.51 12.21 7.84
N LEU A 49 7.58 13.15 7.91
CA LEU A 49 6.14 12.85 8.03
C LEU A 49 5.59 12.13 6.81
N ARG A 50 5.97 12.56 5.60
CA ARG A 50 5.59 11.89 4.36
C ARG A 50 6.09 10.45 4.33
N HIS A 51 7.29 10.18 4.84
CA HIS A 51 7.83 8.83 4.91
C HIS A 51 6.97 7.94 5.82
N VAL A 52 6.69 8.38 7.05
CA VAL A 52 5.83 7.63 7.98
C VAL A 52 4.43 7.45 7.42
N PHE A 53 3.86 8.49 6.80
CA PHE A 53 2.55 8.41 6.16
C PHE A 53 2.52 7.38 5.02
N PHE A 54 3.56 7.35 4.17
CA PHE A 54 3.65 6.36 3.10
C PHE A 54 3.72 4.92 3.65
N VAL A 55 4.47 4.69 4.74
CA VAL A 55 4.50 3.40 5.43
C VAL A 55 3.12 3.05 5.99
N MET A 56 2.44 4.00 6.63
CA MET A 56 1.10 3.80 7.19
C MET A 56 0.06 3.45 6.11
N VAL A 57 0.07 4.18 4.99
CA VAL A 57 -0.78 3.87 3.84
C VAL A 57 -0.45 2.49 3.29
N GLY A 58 0.84 2.16 3.13
CA GLY A 58 1.28 0.85 2.67
C GLY A 58 0.80 -0.30 3.57
N VAL A 59 1.00 -0.19 4.88
CA VAL A 59 0.53 -1.20 5.85
C VAL A 59 -0.99 -1.36 5.78
N ASN A 60 -1.75 -0.27 5.85
CA ASN A 60 -3.21 -0.34 5.80
C ASN A 60 -3.71 -0.91 4.46
N THR A 61 -3.05 -0.57 3.35
CA THR A 61 -3.41 -1.09 2.02
C THR A 61 -3.18 -2.59 1.94
N LEU A 62 -2.00 -3.07 2.32
CA LEU A 62 -1.65 -4.50 2.29
C LEU A 62 -2.56 -5.35 3.19
N LEU A 63 -2.95 -4.82 4.35
CA LEU A 63 -3.92 -5.47 5.24
C LEU A 63 -5.33 -5.49 4.62
N SER A 64 -5.75 -4.39 4.00
CA SER A 64 -7.13 -4.24 3.50
C SER A 64 -7.40 -5.04 2.23
N VAL A 65 -6.43 -5.16 1.31
CA VAL A 65 -6.66 -5.81 0.00
C VAL A 65 -6.94 -7.31 0.11
N ASN A 66 -6.44 -7.96 1.16
CA ASN A 66 -6.55 -9.41 1.35
C ASN A 66 -7.33 -9.79 2.61
N PHE A 67 -8.01 -8.84 3.25
CA PHE A 67 -8.92 -9.13 4.35
C PHE A 67 -10.20 -9.77 3.81
N PRO A 68 -10.75 -10.84 4.43
CA PRO A 68 -10.35 -11.48 5.69
C PRO A 68 -9.17 -12.46 5.56
N PHE A 69 -8.23 -12.43 6.52
CA PHE A 69 -7.15 -13.41 6.67
C PHE A 69 -6.79 -13.61 8.15
N ASN A 70 -6.28 -14.78 8.52
CA ASN A 70 -5.74 -15.03 9.86
C ASN A 70 -4.29 -14.49 9.92
N PRO A 71 -3.96 -13.56 10.84
CA PRO A 71 -2.67 -12.87 10.82
C PRO A 71 -1.51 -13.83 11.14
N PRO A 72 -0.44 -13.89 10.31
CA PRO A 72 0.73 -14.71 10.60
C PRO A 72 1.58 -14.12 11.74
N PHE A 73 1.46 -12.81 11.98
CA PHE A 73 2.09 -12.11 13.09
C PHE A 73 1.28 -12.27 14.38
N PRO A 74 1.93 -12.27 15.55
CA PRO A 74 1.23 -12.32 16.84
C PRO A 74 0.44 -11.02 17.05
N THR A 75 -0.86 -11.15 17.26
CA THR A 75 -1.69 -10.02 17.71
C THR A 75 -1.59 -9.86 19.22
N ILE A 76 -1.88 -8.67 19.73
CA ILE A 76 -1.87 -8.35 21.16
C ILE A 76 -3.16 -8.78 21.88
N GLY A 77 -3.78 -9.89 21.44
CA GLY A 77 -5.07 -10.36 21.97
C GLY A 77 -6.29 -9.59 21.46
N MET A 78 -6.13 -8.79 20.40
CA MET A 78 -7.23 -8.06 19.76
C MET A 78 -7.73 -8.80 18.52
N CYS A 79 -9.03 -8.64 18.25
CA CYS A 79 -9.73 -9.22 17.11
C CYS A 79 -10.29 -8.14 16.18
N PRO A 80 -10.29 -8.35 14.85
CA PRO A 80 -11.05 -7.52 13.92
C PRO A 80 -12.56 -7.60 14.22
N ALA A 81 -13.24 -6.47 14.08
CA ALA A 81 -14.66 -6.35 14.39
C ALA A 81 -15.51 -7.35 13.58
N GLY A 82 -16.36 -8.12 14.26
CA GLY A 82 -17.24 -9.12 13.63
C GLY A 82 -16.59 -10.47 13.30
N TRP A 83 -15.31 -10.66 13.64
CA TRP A 83 -14.55 -11.90 13.40
C TRP A 83 -14.14 -12.62 14.70
N GLU A 84 -14.64 -12.16 15.85
CA GLU A 84 -14.43 -12.81 17.14
C GLU A 84 -14.93 -14.26 17.11
N GLY A 85 -14.11 -15.20 17.59
CA GLY A 85 -14.44 -16.63 17.58
C GLY A 85 -14.37 -17.30 16.21
N THR A 86 -14.00 -16.59 15.15
CA THR A 86 -13.85 -17.16 13.80
C THR A 86 -12.41 -17.61 13.50
N TRP A 87 -12.20 -18.20 12.33
CA TRP A 87 -10.89 -18.60 11.83
C TRP A 87 -9.89 -17.45 11.72
N VAL A 88 -10.35 -16.20 11.57
CA VAL A 88 -9.46 -15.01 11.49
C VAL A 88 -8.78 -14.72 12.83
N CYS A 89 -9.46 -14.99 13.94
CA CYS A 89 -8.96 -14.72 15.30
C CYS A 89 -8.31 -15.92 15.99
N GLN A 90 -8.28 -17.08 15.33
CA GLN A 90 -7.82 -18.31 15.95
C GLN A 90 -6.29 -18.32 16.11
N ALA A 91 -5.82 -18.58 17.34
CA ALA A 91 -4.38 -18.62 17.65
C ALA A 91 -3.66 -19.81 17.02
N ASP A 92 -4.27 -21.01 17.09
CA ASP A 92 -3.76 -22.22 16.44
C ASP A 92 -4.07 -22.21 14.94
N LYS A 93 -3.02 -22.17 14.12
CA LYS A 93 -3.14 -22.11 12.65
C LYS A 93 -3.74 -23.37 12.05
N THR A 94 -3.59 -24.53 12.69
CA THR A 94 -4.18 -25.79 12.20
C THR A 94 -5.68 -25.75 12.35
N LYS A 95 -6.16 -25.37 13.54
CA LYS A 95 -7.59 -25.16 13.80
C LYS A 95 -8.17 -24.03 12.96
N ALA A 96 -7.41 -22.94 12.75
CA ALA A 96 -7.83 -21.86 11.86
C ALA A 96 -8.06 -22.35 10.42
N LEU A 97 -7.22 -23.25 9.91
CA LEU A 97 -7.36 -23.81 8.56
C LEU A 97 -8.62 -24.67 8.42
N GLU A 98 -8.96 -25.46 9.43
CA GLU A 98 -10.20 -26.26 9.46
C GLU A 98 -11.43 -25.35 9.41
N MET A 99 -11.48 -24.36 10.32
CA MET A 99 -12.57 -23.37 10.37
C MET A 99 -12.67 -22.54 9.08
N TYR A 100 -11.54 -22.20 8.44
CA TYR A 100 -11.52 -21.49 7.16
C TYR A 100 -12.11 -22.34 6.04
N LYS A 101 -11.78 -23.63 5.97
CA LYS A 101 -12.35 -24.55 4.97
C LYS A 101 -13.86 -24.68 5.10
N GLU A 102 -14.40 -24.62 6.32
CA GLU A 102 -15.84 -24.62 6.56
C GLU A 102 -16.47 -23.28 6.15
N TRP A 103 -15.89 -22.16 6.58
CA TRP A 103 -16.36 -20.81 6.23
C TRP A 103 -16.36 -20.56 4.71
N LYS A 104 -15.33 -21.04 4.00
CA LYS A 104 -15.22 -20.92 2.53
C LYS A 104 -16.25 -21.76 1.77
N LYS A 105 -16.92 -22.72 2.41
CA LYS A 105 -18.01 -23.47 1.77
C LYS A 105 -19.35 -22.73 1.87
N SER A 106 -19.51 -21.88 2.89
CA SER A 106 -20.74 -21.12 3.14
C SER A 106 -20.73 -19.71 2.54
N ASN A 107 -19.60 -19.24 2.02
CA ASN A 107 -19.38 -17.94 1.40
C ASN A 107 -18.66 -18.11 0.07
#